data_AF-Q2UU65-F1
#
_entry.id   AF-Q2UU65-F1
#
_cell.length_a   1.000
_cell.length_b   1.000
_cell.length_c   1.000
_cell.angle_alpha   90.00
_cell.angle_beta   90.00
_cell.angle_gamma   90.00
#
_symmetry.space_group_name_H-M   'P 1'
#
loop_
_entity.id
_entity.type
_entity.pdbx_description
1 polymer ?
#
loop_
_entity_poly.entity_id
_entity_poly.type
_entity_poly.pdbx_seq_one_letter_code
_entity_poly.pdbx_strand_id
1 'polypeptide(L)'
;MASINISTIDFAKLDQFDAGEGYGDEVNKLLNAVCSPGFFYPDFKNAFGTKLVLREVKDAYAASDRYFDQSLETKMKDFRKGQPASSDRGYKFCETNESFEVSMGPFSGL
;
A
#
# COMPACT_ATOMS: atom_id res chain seq x y z
N MET A 1 25.91 10.67 -4.35
CA MET A 1 24.62 10.16 -4.88
C MET A 1 23.88 11.34 -5.50
N ALA A 2 23.45 11.25 -6.75
CA ALA A 2 22.61 12.29 -7.34
C ALA A 2 21.24 12.26 -6.65
N SER A 3 20.73 13.42 -6.24
CA SER A 3 19.39 13.53 -5.68
C SER A 3 18.37 13.24 -6.78
N ILE A 4 17.62 12.15 -6.65
CA ILE A 4 16.52 11.84 -7.56
C ILE A 4 15.33 12.69 -7.11
N ASN A 5 14.80 13.51 -8.02
CA ASN A 5 13.54 14.20 -7.79
C ASN A 5 12.40 13.21 -8.02
N ILE A 6 11.66 12.88 -6.97
CA ILE A 6 10.56 11.90 -7.02
C ILE A 6 9.26 12.68 -7.23
N SER A 7 8.59 12.42 -8.34
CA SER A 7 7.31 13.03 -8.65
C SER A 7 6.25 12.64 -7.62
N THR A 8 5.48 13.63 -7.18
CA THR A 8 4.27 13.43 -6.37
C THR A 8 3.04 13.55 -7.26
N ILE A 9 2.20 12.53 -7.38
CA ILE A 9 1.03 12.48 -8.28
C ILE A 9 -0.24 12.84 -7.52
N ASP A 10 -0.98 13.83 -7.98
CA ASP A 10 -2.23 14.28 -7.37
C ASP A 10 -3.40 13.40 -7.82
N PHE A 11 -3.84 12.50 -6.94
CA PHE A 11 -4.93 11.57 -7.24
C PHE A 11 -6.29 12.27 -7.39
N ALA A 12 -6.45 13.48 -6.87
CA ALA A 12 -7.69 14.23 -7.03
C ALA A 12 -7.93 14.64 -8.49
N LYS A 13 -6.85 14.99 -9.20
CA LYS A 13 -6.92 15.33 -10.62
C LYS A 13 -7.15 14.10 -11.49
N LEU A 14 -6.65 12.94 -11.08
CA LEU A 14 -6.90 11.68 -11.77
C LEU A 14 -8.36 11.24 -11.67
N ASP A 15 -9.03 11.56 -10.56
CA ASP A 15 -10.45 11.28 -10.32
C ASP A 15 -11.40 12.21 -11.12
N GLN A 16 -10.87 13.31 -11.65
CA GLN A 16 -11.60 14.32 -12.42
C GLN A 16 -11.64 14.02 -13.93
N PHE A 17 -11.65 12.74 -14.32
CA PHE A 17 -11.64 12.30 -15.72
C PHE A 17 -12.63 13.07 -16.60
N ASP A 18 -13.84 13.32 -16.10
CA ASP A 18 -14.92 14.01 -16.82
C ASP A 18 -14.89 15.55 -16.70
N ALA A 19 -14.14 16.11 -15.75
CA ALA A 19 -14.14 17.55 -15.46
C ALA A 19 -13.05 18.33 -16.22
N GLY A 20 -12.11 17.64 -16.87
CA GLY A 20 -11.18 18.19 -17.86
C GLY A 20 -10.05 19.09 -17.32
N GLU A 21 -10.20 19.71 -16.16
CA GLU A 21 -9.15 20.55 -15.58
C GLU A 21 -8.03 19.70 -14.94
N GLY A 22 -6.81 19.81 -15.48
CA GLY A 22 -5.60 19.21 -14.90
C GLY A 22 -5.46 17.69 -15.00
N TYR A 23 -6.49 16.95 -15.45
CA TYR A 23 -6.43 15.49 -15.65
C TYR A 23 -5.32 15.09 -16.62
N GLY A 24 -5.28 15.68 -17.82
CA GLY A 24 -4.30 15.33 -18.85
C GLY A 24 -2.85 15.59 -18.43
N ASP A 25 -2.62 16.72 -17.76
CA ASP A 25 -1.30 17.06 -17.23
C ASP A 25 -0.84 16.08 -16.15
N GLU A 26 -1.74 15.70 -15.24
CA GLU A 26 -1.42 14.77 -14.16
C GLU A 26 -1.21 13.33 -14.69
N VAL A 27 -1.96 12.91 -15.72
CA VAL A 27 -1.73 11.66 -16.43
C VAL A 27 -0.35 11.65 -17.10
N ASN A 28 0.02 12.71 -17.81
CA ASN A 28 1.34 12.80 -18.44
C ASN A 28 2.46 12.73 -17.40
N LYS A 29 2.28 13.38 -16.25
CA LYS A 29 3.22 13.32 -15.13
C LYS A 29 3.32 11.92 -14.53
N LEU A 30 2.20 11.21 -14.36
CA LEU A 30 2.18 9.81 -13.93
C LEU A 30 2.91 8.90 -14.92
N LEU A 31 2.61 9.02 -16.21
CA LEU A 31 3.26 8.23 -17.27
C LEU A 31 4.77 8.44 -17.27
N ASN A 32 5.22 9.70 -17.21
CA ASN A 32 6.64 10.03 -17.13
C ASN A 32 7.29 9.39 -15.90
N ALA A 33 6.66 9.48 -14.73
CA ALA A 33 7.19 8.91 -13.50
C ALA A 33 7.26 7.37 -13.51
N VAL A 34 6.28 6.70 -14.13
CA VAL A 34 6.27 5.25 -14.34
C VAL A 34 7.34 4.82 -15.35
N CYS A 35 7.59 5.60 -16.40
CA CYS A 35 8.65 5.29 -17.37
C CYS A 35 10.05 5.54 -16.80
N SER A 36 10.25 6.61 -16.03
CA SER A 36 11.52 6.93 -15.39
C SER A 36 11.30 7.93 -14.24
N PRO A 37 11.60 7.55 -12.97
CA PRO A 37 12.45 6.44 -12.56
C PRO A 37 11.71 5.12 -12.25
N GLY A 38 10.40 5.01 -12.51
CA GLY A 38 9.60 3.83 -12.20
C GLY A 38 8.93 3.84 -10.83
N PHE A 39 9.02 4.95 -10.10
CA PHE A 39 8.35 5.14 -8.81
C PHE A 39 7.97 6.61 -8.61
N PHE A 40 6.94 6.83 -7.79
CA PHE A 40 6.37 8.14 -7.49
C PHE A 40 5.68 8.11 -6.12
N TYR A 41 5.40 9.28 -5.55
CA TYR A 41 4.57 9.41 -4.36
C TYR A 41 3.12 9.69 -4.75
N PRO A 42 2.13 8.95 -4.25
CA PRO A 42 0.73 9.35 -4.38
C PRO A 42 0.40 10.49 -3.39
N ASP A 43 -0.23 11.56 -3.86
CA ASP A 43 -0.85 12.59 -3.02
C ASP A 43 -2.36 12.41 -3.04
N PHE A 44 -2.88 12.02 -1.88
CA PHE A 44 -4.31 11.85 -1.69
C PHE A 44 -4.98 13.13 -1.18
N LYS A 45 -4.29 14.17 -0.71
CA LYS A 45 -4.90 15.27 0.09
C LYS A 45 -6.24 15.80 -0.41
N ASN A 46 -6.43 15.89 -1.73
CA ASN A 46 -7.63 16.46 -2.35
C ASN A 46 -8.55 15.43 -3.02
N ALA A 47 -8.19 14.14 -3.04
CA ALA A 47 -8.96 13.10 -3.75
C ALA A 47 -10.27 12.73 -3.01
N PHE A 48 -11.23 12.19 -3.76
CA PHE A 48 -12.44 11.63 -3.16
C PHE A 48 -12.08 10.38 -2.33
N GLY A 49 -12.64 10.25 -1.13
CA GLY A 49 -12.31 9.14 -0.22
C GLY A 49 -11.00 9.28 0.57
N THR A 50 -10.24 10.38 0.42
CA THR A 50 -8.95 10.59 1.10
C THR A 50 -9.02 10.57 2.61
N LYS A 51 -10.09 11.10 3.21
CA LYS A 51 -10.26 11.03 4.67
C LYS A 51 -10.31 9.59 5.16
N LEU A 52 -10.87 8.68 4.35
CA LEU A 52 -10.86 7.26 4.63
C LEU A 52 -9.44 6.73 4.48
N VAL A 53 -8.81 6.87 3.31
CA VAL A 53 -7.45 6.36 3.06
C VAL A 53 -6.44 6.83 4.12
N LEU A 54 -6.40 8.13 4.42
CA LEU A 54 -5.48 8.68 5.41
C LEU A 54 -5.76 8.20 6.84
N ARG A 55 -7.03 7.91 7.17
CA ARG A 55 -7.40 7.33 8.47
C ARG A 55 -7.01 5.85 8.52
N GLU A 56 -7.44 5.06 7.54
CA GLU A 56 -7.16 3.62 7.46
C GLU A 56 -5.65 3.35 7.43
N VAL A 57 -4.85 4.20 6.76
CA VAL A 57 -3.38 4.07 6.78
C VAL A 57 -2.84 4.26 8.20
N LYS A 58 -3.30 5.27 8.94
CA LYS A 58 -2.86 5.48 10.33
C LYS A 58 -3.27 4.32 11.24
N ASP A 59 -4.50 3.84 11.09
CA ASP A 59 -5.00 2.72 11.86
C ASP A 59 -4.25 1.42 11.53
N ALA A 60 -3.90 1.21 10.26
CA ALA A 60 -3.07 0.10 9.82
C ALA A 60 -1.66 0.15 10.43
N TYR A 61 -0.98 1.30 10.40
CA TYR A 61 0.33 1.45 11.07
C TYR A 61 0.23 1.20 12.57
N ALA A 62 -0.77 1.79 13.25
CA ALA A 62 -0.97 1.57 14.67
C ALA A 62 -1.28 0.10 15.00
N ALA A 63 -2.01 -0.61 14.13
CA ALA A 63 -2.25 -2.04 14.28
C ALA A 63 -0.99 -2.87 14.05
N SER A 64 -0.17 -2.51 13.04
CA SER A 64 1.12 -3.15 12.78
C SER A 64 2.07 -2.99 13.96
N ASP A 65 2.23 -1.78 14.51
CA ASP A 65 3.09 -1.53 15.67
C ASP A 65 2.67 -2.41 16.85
N ARG A 66 1.37 -2.41 17.20
CA ARG A 66 0.82 -3.25 18.27
C ARG A 66 1.01 -4.75 18.02
N TYR A 67 0.97 -5.18 16.77
CA TYR A 67 1.16 -6.58 16.42
C TYR A 67 2.63 -6.99 16.56
N PHE A 68 3.54 -6.20 16.01
CA PHE A 68 4.96 -6.52 16.00
C PHE A 68 5.64 -6.32 17.36
N ASP A 69 5.07 -5.50 18.25
CA ASP A 69 5.47 -5.42 19.67
C ASP A 69 5.18 -6.68 20.49
N GLN A 70 4.38 -7.62 19.97
CA GLN A 70 4.10 -8.89 20.65
C GLN A 70 5.31 -9.82 20.65
N SER A 71 5.32 -10.76 21.62
CA SER A 71 6.37 -11.78 21.68
C SER A 71 6.38 -12.64 20.40
N LEU A 72 7.57 -13.09 20.01
CA LEU A 72 7.72 -14.03 18.89
C LEU A 72 6.83 -15.27 19.07
N GLU A 73 6.73 -15.80 20.29
CA GLU A 73 5.83 -16.93 20.61
C GLU A 73 4.36 -16.64 20.24
N THR A 74 3.90 -15.40 20.45
CA THR A 74 2.53 -15.02 20.10
C THR A 74 2.37 -14.92 18.59
N LYS A 75 3.29 -14.24 17.90
CA LYS A 75 3.28 -14.07 16.43
C LYS A 75 3.43 -15.39 15.69
N MET A 76 4.20 -16.33 16.23
CA MET A 76 4.37 -17.69 15.66
C MET A 76 3.07 -18.51 15.65
N LYS A 77 2.02 -18.12 16.37
CA LYS A 77 0.68 -18.73 16.22
C LYS A 77 0.06 -18.44 14.86
N ASP A 78 0.43 -17.31 14.26
CA ASP A 78 0.01 -16.92 12.92
C ASP A 78 0.95 -17.44 11.83
N PHE A 79 2.02 -18.16 12.20
CA PHE A 79 2.88 -18.85 11.25
C PHE A 79 2.12 -20.04 10.66
N ARG A 80 1.76 -19.96 9.38
CA ARG A 80 0.95 -21.01 8.74
C ARG A 80 1.81 -22.01 7.98
N LYS A 81 2.18 -23.09 8.66
CA LYS A 81 2.89 -24.22 8.05
C LYS A 81 1.96 -24.98 7.09
N GLY A 82 2.43 -25.25 5.87
CA GLY A 82 1.74 -26.12 4.91
C GLY A 82 0.63 -25.45 4.10
N GLN A 83 0.62 -24.11 3.98
CA GLN A 83 -0.27 -23.45 3.04
C GLN A 83 0.17 -23.70 1.59
N PRO A 84 -0.77 -23.77 0.64
CA PRO A 84 -0.44 -23.73 -0.78
C PRO A 84 0.40 -22.49 -1.08
N ALA A 85 1.38 -22.59 -1.96
CA ALA A 85 2.19 -21.43 -2.39
C ALA A 85 1.33 -20.29 -2.99
N SER A 86 0.08 -20.58 -3.38
CA SER A 86 -0.91 -19.61 -3.85
C SER A 86 -1.63 -18.84 -2.74
N SER A 87 -1.39 -19.18 -1.46
CA SER A 87 -2.00 -18.52 -0.31
C SER A 87 -0.91 -17.94 0.57
N ASP A 88 -0.49 -16.71 0.26
CA ASP A 88 0.54 -15.99 1.00
C ASP A 88 -0.11 -15.16 2.12
N ARG A 89 -0.24 -15.77 3.31
CA ARG A 89 -0.89 -15.11 4.46
C ARG A 89 -0.31 -15.53 5.80
N GLY A 90 -0.37 -14.61 6.75
CA GLY A 90 0.09 -14.80 8.13
C GLY A 90 1.50 -14.28 8.37
N TYR A 91 2.04 -14.67 9.52
CA TYR A 91 3.34 -14.18 10.00
C TYR A 91 4.50 -14.87 9.29
N LYS A 92 5.50 -14.07 8.89
CA LYS A 92 6.79 -14.52 8.38
C LYS A 92 7.91 -13.80 9.13
N PHE A 93 9.01 -14.53 9.33
CA PHE A 93 10.18 -14.05 10.04
C PHE A 93 11.44 -14.53 9.33
N CYS A 94 12.41 -13.63 9.17
CA CYS A 94 13.79 -13.95 8.84
C CYS A 94 14.74 -13.20 9.79
N GLU A 95 16.04 -13.49 9.72
CA GLU A 95 17.03 -12.93 10.65
C GLU A 95 17.02 -11.39 10.74
N THR A 96 16.64 -10.72 9.65
CA THR A 96 16.72 -9.25 9.55
C THR A 96 15.36 -8.55 9.58
N ASN A 97 14.26 -9.28 9.39
CA ASN A 97 12.95 -8.66 9.24
C ASN A 97 11.79 -9.60 9.59
N GLU A 98 10.66 -8.99 9.87
CA GLU A 98 9.39 -9.70 9.99
C GLU A 98 8.30 -9.05 9.15
N SER A 99 7.33 -9.85 8.74
CA SER A 99 6.18 -9.38 7.98
C SER A 99 4.93 -10.14 8.36
N PHE A 100 3.78 -9.52 8.10
CA PHE A 100 2.49 -10.18 8.15
C PHE A 100 1.81 -9.95 6.81
N GLU A 101 1.40 -11.02 6.16
CA GLU A 101 0.81 -10.96 4.85
C GLU A 101 -0.68 -11.22 4.88
N VAL A 102 -1.41 -10.46 4.08
CA VAL A 102 -2.85 -10.54 3.96
C VAL A 102 -3.18 -10.89 2.52
N SER A 103 -3.70 -12.10 2.29
CA SER A 103 -4.34 -12.47 1.03
C SER A 103 -5.85 -12.45 1.21
N MET A 104 -6.59 -12.08 0.17
CA MET A 104 -8.02 -12.39 0.15
C MET A 104 -8.17 -13.92 0.20
N GLY A 105 -9.05 -14.41 1.07
CA GLY A 105 -9.49 -15.80 0.99
C GLY A 105 -10.22 -16.05 -0.34
N PRO A 106 -10.56 -17.32 -0.67
CA PRO A 106 -11.56 -17.53 -1.71
C PRO A 106 -12.79 -16.70 -1.35
N PHE A 107 -13.31 -15.93 -2.32
CA PHE A 107 -14.62 -15.30 -2.23
C PHE A 107 -15.64 -16.42 -1.95
N SER A 108 -15.94 -16.69 -0.68
CA SER A 108 -17.21 -17.31 -0.33
C SER A 108 -18.23 -16.18 -0.44
N GLY A 109 -18.76 -16.00 -1.65
CA GLY A 109 -19.97 -15.24 -1.83
C GLY A 109 -21.06 -15.73 -0.87
N LEU A 110 -22.02 -14.85 -0.64
CA LEU A 110 -23.35 -15.15 -0.12
C LEU A 110 -23.82 -16.59 -0.37
#